data_AF-A0A150T8V0-F1
#
_entry.id   AF-A0A150T8V0-F1
#
_cell.length_a   1.000
_cell.length_b   1.000
_cell.length_c   1.000
_cell.angle_alpha   90.00
_cell.angle_beta   90.00
_cell.angle_gamma   90.00
#
_symmetry.space_group_name_H-M   'P 1'
#
loop_
_entity.id
_entity.type
_entity.pdbx_description
1 polymer ?
#
loop_
_entity_poly.entity_id
_entity_poly.type
_entity_poly.pdbx_seq_one_letter_code
_entity_poly.pdbx_strand_id
1 'polypeptide(L)'
;LAVVGARVEAFAAGPIGEGMLRYVDWLNSILTPEDHAREMFVESPLCHPSVMLRRSALEQVGGFREAPWAEDYDLWLRLDAAGARMAKLPELGLRWRHREGRATFADPRYAIARFLEAKAHYLARKLGSARPVAVWGAGKTGRRLARALARNGVRPERFVDIDPRKIGRIAQGAPIVDPSRLSRGAQIVVVAVGARGARALIREHLAARGFVEGPDYVCAS
;
A
#
# COMPACT_ATOMS: atom_id res chain seq x y z
N LEU A 1 3.23 -9.44 18.95
CA LEU A 1 2.22 -9.30 17.88
C LEU A 1 0.98 -8.62 18.45
N ALA A 2 0.50 -7.56 17.80
CA ALA A 2 -0.69 -6.81 18.18
C ALA A 2 -1.95 -7.28 17.45
N VAL A 3 -1.78 -7.67 16.18
CA VAL A 3 -2.85 -8.13 15.27
C VAL A 3 -2.48 -9.50 14.72
N VAL A 4 -3.42 -10.44 14.72
CA VAL A 4 -3.26 -11.74 14.06
C VAL A 4 -4.50 -12.03 13.23
N GLY A 5 -4.33 -12.16 11.91
CA GLY A 5 -5.37 -12.67 11.00
C GLY A 5 -5.14 -14.13 10.62
N ALA A 6 -5.91 -14.62 9.66
CA ALA A 6 -5.70 -15.93 9.05
C ALA A 6 -5.80 -15.85 7.53
N ARG A 7 -5.34 -16.89 6.82
CA ARG A 7 -5.66 -17.02 5.40
C ARG A 7 -7.16 -17.17 5.20
N VAL A 8 -7.62 -16.72 4.05
CA VAL A 8 -9.05 -16.73 3.69
C VAL A 8 -9.29 -17.41 2.36
N GLU A 9 -10.45 -18.05 2.23
CA GLU A 9 -10.95 -18.62 0.98
C GLU A 9 -12.19 -17.82 0.57
N ALA A 10 -12.14 -17.11 -0.55
CA ALA A 10 -13.32 -16.44 -1.06
C ALA A 10 -14.29 -17.44 -1.67
N PHE A 11 -15.58 -17.31 -1.35
CA PHE A 11 -16.64 -18.12 -1.96
C PHE A 11 -17.89 -17.27 -2.24
N ALA A 12 -18.66 -17.59 -3.28
CA ALA A 12 -19.90 -16.91 -3.65
C ALA A 12 -20.92 -17.93 -4.19
N ALA A 13 -22.17 -17.51 -4.37
CA ALA A 13 -23.18 -18.34 -5.04
C ALA A 13 -22.93 -18.47 -6.55
N GLY A 14 -22.31 -17.44 -7.15
CA GLY A 14 -21.87 -17.43 -8.55
C GLY A 14 -20.35 -17.37 -8.69
N PRO A 15 -19.83 -17.15 -9.91
CA PRO A 15 -18.40 -17.07 -10.15
C PRO A 15 -17.77 -15.88 -9.41
N ILE A 16 -16.55 -16.07 -8.92
CA ILE A 16 -15.74 -15.00 -8.33
C ILE A 16 -14.90 -14.40 -9.44
N GLY A 17 -14.94 -13.07 -9.58
CA GLY A 17 -14.16 -12.38 -10.59
C GLY A 17 -12.64 -12.56 -10.39
N GLU A 18 -11.90 -12.66 -11.49
CA GLU A 18 -10.45 -12.89 -11.48
C GLU A 18 -9.67 -11.87 -10.63
N GLY A 19 -10.11 -10.60 -10.63
CA GLY A 19 -9.50 -9.57 -9.79
C GLY A 19 -9.60 -9.85 -8.29
N MET A 20 -10.71 -10.43 -7.85
CA MET A 20 -10.93 -10.81 -6.46
C MET A 20 -10.08 -12.02 -6.08
N LEU A 21 -9.98 -13.02 -6.97
CA LEU A 21 -9.11 -14.18 -6.76
C LEU A 21 -7.66 -13.75 -6.60
N ARG A 22 -7.16 -12.89 -7.50
CA ARG A 22 -5.80 -12.32 -7.39
C ARG A 22 -5.59 -11.54 -6.10
N TYR A 23 -6.59 -10.78 -5.65
CA TYR A 23 -6.51 -10.08 -4.38
C TYR A 23 -6.43 -11.05 -3.21
N VAL A 24 -7.21 -12.14 -3.20
CA VAL A 24 -7.14 -13.17 -2.16
C VAL A 24 -5.79 -13.90 -2.18
N ASP A 25 -5.25 -14.21 -3.35
CA ASP A 25 -3.92 -14.82 -3.49
C ASP A 25 -2.82 -13.90 -2.93
N TRP A 26 -2.84 -12.63 -3.32
CA TRP A 26 -1.93 -11.62 -2.78
C TRP A 26 -2.09 -11.51 -1.26
N LEU A 27 -3.33 -11.38 -0.78
CA LEU A 27 -3.64 -11.27 0.63
C LEU A 27 -3.04 -12.47 1.38
N ASN A 28 -3.31 -13.70 0.94
CA ASN A 28 -2.85 -14.95 1.58
C ASN A 28 -1.33 -15.18 1.53
N SER A 29 -0.60 -14.43 0.70
CA SER A 29 0.87 -14.44 0.67
C SER A 29 1.52 -13.62 1.80
N ILE A 30 0.77 -12.69 2.41
CA ILE A 30 1.27 -11.81 3.48
C ILE A 30 1.13 -12.53 4.82
N LEU A 31 2.22 -13.01 5.42
CA LEU A 31 2.13 -13.82 6.66
C LEU A 31 2.86 -13.18 7.83
N THR A 32 4.05 -12.68 7.59
CA THR A 32 4.95 -12.19 8.64
C THR A 32 4.74 -10.70 8.93
N PRO A 33 5.20 -10.19 10.07
CA PRO A 33 5.25 -8.74 10.31
C PRO A 33 5.98 -7.95 9.24
N GLU A 34 7.04 -8.53 8.68
CA GLU A 34 7.84 -7.94 7.64
C GLU A 34 7.07 -7.90 6.30
N ASP A 35 6.25 -8.92 6.00
CA ASP A 35 5.33 -8.87 4.85
C ASP A 35 4.29 -7.76 5.02
N HIS A 36 3.65 -7.69 6.20
CA HIS A 36 2.61 -6.69 6.46
C HIS A 36 3.16 -5.26 6.36
N ALA A 37 4.35 -5.01 6.91
CA ALA A 37 5.01 -3.71 6.81
C ALA A 37 5.32 -3.31 5.35
N ARG A 38 5.78 -4.27 4.53
CA ARG A 38 6.09 -4.04 3.10
C ARG A 38 4.85 -3.79 2.25
N GLU A 39 3.76 -4.49 2.55
CA GLU A 39 2.54 -4.48 1.73
C GLU A 39 1.47 -3.49 2.25
N MET A 40 1.68 -2.86 3.41
CA MET A 40 0.72 -1.96 4.08
C MET A 40 0.14 -0.87 3.17
N PHE A 41 0.96 -0.31 2.27
CA PHE A 41 0.55 0.77 1.37
C PHE A 41 0.15 0.27 -0.03
N VAL A 42 0.31 -1.02 -0.31
CA VAL A 42 -0.12 -1.62 -1.59
C VAL A 42 -1.64 -1.72 -1.63
N GLU A 43 -2.24 -2.33 -0.61
CA GLU A 43 -3.69 -2.45 -0.38
C GLU A 43 -3.96 -2.84 1.08
N SER A 44 -5.22 -2.99 1.52
CA SER A 44 -5.52 -3.51 2.87
C SER A 44 -4.96 -4.94 3.06
N PRO A 45 -3.97 -5.16 3.94
CA PRO A 45 -3.24 -6.43 4.01
C PRO A 45 -3.93 -7.49 4.89
N LEU A 46 -5.08 -7.16 5.48
CA LEU A 46 -5.83 -8.04 6.39
C LEU A 46 -7.29 -8.14 5.96
N CYS A 47 -7.81 -9.36 5.92
CA CYS A 47 -9.26 -9.56 5.85
C CYS A 47 -9.83 -9.33 7.26
N HIS A 48 -10.46 -8.18 7.49
CA HIS A 48 -11.00 -7.79 8.79
C HIS A 48 -11.76 -8.91 9.55
N PRO A 49 -12.70 -9.67 8.94
CA PRO A 49 -13.43 -10.73 9.66
C PRO A 49 -12.57 -11.93 10.09
N SER A 50 -11.31 -12.02 9.65
CA SER A 50 -10.37 -13.07 10.10
C SER A 50 -9.49 -12.63 11.26
N VAL A 51 -9.60 -11.38 11.72
CA VAL A 51 -8.63 -10.77 12.63
C VAL A 51 -9.03 -10.94 14.10
N MET A 52 -8.05 -11.33 14.90
CA MET A 52 -8.01 -11.11 16.34
C MET A 52 -7.03 -9.99 16.69
N LEU A 53 -7.44 -9.11 17.60
CA LEU A 53 -6.71 -7.90 17.94
C LEU A 53 -6.52 -7.79 19.44
N ARG A 54 -5.29 -7.46 19.88
CA ARG A 54 -5.04 -7.17 21.30
C ARG A 54 -5.78 -5.90 21.70
N ARG A 55 -6.58 -6.02 22.77
CA ARG A 55 -7.32 -4.89 23.34
C ARG A 55 -6.44 -3.68 23.61
N SER A 56 -5.29 -3.87 24.25
CA SER A 56 -4.38 -2.76 24.58
C SER A 56 -3.86 -2.03 23.35
N ALA A 57 -3.61 -2.73 22.24
CA ALA A 57 -3.18 -2.12 20.98
C ALA A 57 -4.32 -1.34 20.31
N LEU A 58 -5.56 -1.85 20.37
CA LEU A 58 -6.74 -1.16 19.87
C LEU A 58 -6.99 0.14 20.66
N GLU A 59 -6.93 0.08 21.99
CA GLU A 59 -7.09 1.24 22.87
C GLU A 59 -5.99 2.29 22.64
N GLN A 60 -4.75 1.87 22.45
CA GLN A 60 -3.61 2.77 22.20
C GLN A 60 -3.81 3.65 20.97
N VAL A 61 -4.47 3.15 19.92
CA VAL A 61 -4.73 3.92 18.69
C VAL A 61 -6.13 4.56 18.66
N GLY A 62 -6.90 4.44 19.74
CA GLY A 62 -8.24 5.06 19.87
C GLY A 62 -9.37 4.29 19.19
N GLY A 63 -9.22 2.98 18.96
CA GLY A 63 -10.33 2.14 18.49
C GLY A 63 -10.65 2.27 16.99
N PHE A 64 -11.86 1.80 16.62
CA PHE A 64 -12.49 2.15 15.35
C PHE A 64 -13.02 3.58 15.43
N ARG A 65 -12.95 4.30 14.32
CA ARG A 65 -13.41 5.68 14.23
C ARG A 65 -13.93 5.96 12.83
N GLU A 66 -14.79 6.96 12.74
CA GLU A 66 -15.20 7.50 11.45
C GLU A 66 -14.01 8.16 10.75
N ALA A 67 -13.82 7.79 9.48
CA ALA A 67 -12.82 8.36 8.60
C ALA A 67 -13.42 8.53 7.19
N PRO A 68 -12.86 9.41 6.34
CA PRO A 68 -13.31 9.55 4.96
C PRO A 68 -13.09 8.31 4.07
N TRP A 69 -12.40 7.29 4.60
CA TRP A 69 -12.01 6.04 3.94
C TRP A 69 -12.35 4.83 4.82
N ALA A 70 -12.11 3.63 4.30
CA ALA A 70 -12.41 2.37 4.97
C ALA A 70 -11.84 2.31 6.40
N GLU A 71 -12.72 2.05 7.36
CA GLU A 71 -12.43 2.08 8.81
C GLU A 71 -11.41 1.02 9.24
N ASP A 72 -11.46 -0.15 8.61
CA ASP A 72 -10.56 -1.26 8.86
C ASP A 72 -9.15 -0.94 8.38
N TYR A 73 -9.03 -0.37 7.17
CA TYR A 73 -7.75 0.07 6.64
C TYR A 73 -7.17 1.26 7.41
N ASP A 74 -8.02 2.20 7.86
CA ASP A 74 -7.60 3.28 8.78
C ASP A 74 -6.98 2.71 10.06
N LEU A 75 -7.61 1.70 10.65
CA LEU A 75 -7.10 1.04 11.84
C LEU A 75 -5.75 0.36 11.59
N TRP A 76 -5.58 -0.36 10.48
CA TRP A 76 -4.30 -0.99 10.14
C TRP A 76 -3.19 0.05 9.96
N LEU A 77 -3.47 1.17 9.27
CA LEU A 77 -2.50 2.24 9.06
C LEU A 77 -2.10 2.94 10.36
N ARG A 78 -3.04 3.17 11.29
CA ARG A 78 -2.74 3.73 12.62
C ARG A 78 -1.90 2.78 13.47
N LEU A 79 -2.23 1.50 13.45
CA LEU A 79 -1.47 0.47 14.16
C LEU A 79 -0.04 0.36 13.60
N ASP A 80 0.15 0.37 12.26
CA ASP A 80 1.47 0.42 11.63
C ASP A 80 2.27 1.65 12.05
N ALA A 81 1.62 2.83 12.03
CA ALA A 81 2.24 4.08 12.45
C ALA A 81 2.65 4.09 13.93
N ALA A 82 1.93 3.35 14.79
CA ALA A 82 2.26 3.14 16.20
C ALA A 82 3.30 2.03 16.44
N GLY A 83 3.85 1.41 15.39
CA GLY A 83 4.86 0.34 15.48
C GLY A 83 4.27 -1.04 15.82
N ALA A 84 2.96 -1.22 15.68
CA ALA A 84 2.31 -2.49 15.97
C ALA A 84 2.67 -3.55 14.93
N ARG A 85 3.13 -4.72 15.39
CA ARG A 85 3.44 -5.86 14.52
C ARG A 85 2.18 -6.68 14.23
N MET A 86 1.91 -6.92 12.95
CA MET A 86 0.79 -7.71 12.45
C MET A 86 1.27 -9.03 11.84
N ALA A 87 0.49 -10.09 11.92
CA ALA A 87 0.83 -11.35 11.26
C ALA A 87 -0.44 -12.08 10.84
N LYS A 88 -0.27 -13.17 10.08
CA LYS A 88 -1.33 -14.12 9.80
C LYS A 88 -0.89 -15.55 10.03
N LEU A 89 -1.83 -16.36 10.50
CA LEU A 89 -1.70 -17.81 10.50
C LEU A 89 -1.59 -18.34 9.07
N PRO A 90 -0.67 -19.28 8.79
CA PRO A 90 -0.55 -19.90 7.46
C PRO A 90 -1.74 -20.81 7.12
N GLU A 91 -2.52 -21.23 8.11
CA GLU A 91 -3.73 -22.03 7.94
C GLU A 91 -4.91 -21.20 7.44
N LEU A 92 -5.84 -21.86 6.74
CA LEU A 92 -7.12 -21.28 6.38
C LEU A 92 -7.98 -21.12 7.64
N GLY A 93 -8.31 -19.88 8.00
CA GLY A 93 -9.11 -19.57 9.19
C GLY A 93 -10.49 -18.98 8.89
N LEU A 94 -10.77 -18.62 7.64
CA LEU A 94 -12.05 -18.04 7.25
C LEU A 94 -12.44 -18.39 5.82
N ARG A 95 -13.67 -18.88 5.65
CA ARG A 95 -14.36 -18.88 4.36
C ARG A 95 -15.10 -17.54 4.24
N TRP A 96 -14.65 -16.69 3.33
CA TRP A 96 -15.11 -15.31 3.17
C TRP A 96 -16.18 -15.23 2.09
N ARG A 97 -17.44 -15.07 2.51
CA ARG A 97 -18.58 -15.02 1.58
C ARG A 97 -18.62 -13.69 0.82
N HIS A 98 -18.66 -13.77 -0.51
CA HIS A 98 -18.92 -12.66 -1.41
C HIS A 98 -20.37 -12.72 -1.90
N ARG A 99 -21.09 -11.62 -1.67
CA ARG A 99 -22.46 -11.37 -2.15
C ARG A 99 -22.55 -9.97 -2.72
N GLU A 100 -23.54 -9.74 -3.57
CA GLU A 100 -23.89 -8.39 -4.02
C GLU A 100 -24.27 -7.49 -2.84
N GLY A 101 -24.01 -6.19 -2.95
CA GLY A 101 -24.39 -5.19 -1.93
C GLY A 101 -23.56 -5.17 -0.63
N ARG A 102 -22.46 -5.92 -0.52
CA ARG A 102 -21.55 -5.84 0.65
C ARG A 102 -20.81 -4.50 0.69
N ALA A 103 -20.48 -4.03 1.90
CA ALA A 103 -19.88 -2.72 2.15
C ALA A 103 -18.68 -2.41 1.24
N THR A 104 -17.76 -3.37 1.03
CA THR A 104 -16.59 -3.20 0.15
C THR A 104 -16.94 -2.69 -1.25
N PHE A 105 -18.13 -2.99 -1.78
CA PHE A 105 -18.57 -2.57 -3.11
C PHE A 105 -19.69 -1.53 -3.11
N ALA A 106 -20.40 -1.36 -1.98
CA ALA A 106 -21.56 -0.48 -1.87
C ALA A 106 -21.28 0.81 -1.09
N ASP A 107 -20.35 0.78 -0.12
CA ASP A 107 -20.06 1.92 0.74
C ASP A 107 -19.00 2.82 0.06
N PRO A 108 -19.28 4.12 -0.13
CA PRO A 108 -18.37 5.05 -0.79
C PRO A 108 -17.02 5.21 -0.07
N ARG A 109 -16.92 4.88 1.22
CA ARG A 109 -15.66 4.87 1.98
C ARG A 109 -14.67 3.82 1.47
N TYR A 110 -15.15 2.77 0.81
CA TYR A 110 -14.34 1.70 0.24
C TYR A 110 -13.95 1.95 -1.22
N ALA A 111 -14.30 3.10 -1.80
CA ALA A 111 -13.91 3.43 -3.16
C ALA A 111 -12.38 3.50 -3.32
N ILE A 112 -11.87 3.11 -4.49
CA ILE A 112 -10.42 3.13 -4.81
C ILE A 112 -9.78 4.51 -4.54
N ALA A 113 -10.53 5.59 -4.79
CA ALA A 113 -10.07 6.94 -4.51
C ALA A 113 -9.83 7.19 -3.00
N ARG A 114 -10.65 6.60 -2.13
CA ARG A 114 -10.52 6.71 -0.67
C ARG A 114 -9.33 5.91 -0.14
N PHE A 115 -9.08 4.73 -0.70
CA PHE A 115 -7.85 3.98 -0.40
C PHE A 115 -6.58 4.76 -0.79
N LEU A 116 -6.59 5.42 -1.95
CA LEU A 116 -5.49 6.29 -2.36
C LEU A 116 -5.29 7.47 -1.41
N GLU A 117 -6.38 8.08 -0.93
CA GLU A 117 -6.35 9.18 0.03
C GLU A 117 -5.80 8.73 1.39
N ALA A 118 -6.24 7.58 1.90
CA ALA A 118 -5.71 6.96 3.11
C ALA A 118 -4.20 6.70 2.97
N LYS A 119 -3.78 6.02 1.91
CA LYS A 119 -2.37 5.74 1.61
C LYS A 119 -1.54 7.02 1.63
N ALA A 120 -1.96 8.05 0.90
CA ALA A 120 -1.23 9.31 0.85
C ALA A 120 -1.18 10.05 2.19
N HIS A 121 -2.27 10.03 2.97
CA HIS A 121 -2.33 10.67 4.28
C HIS A 121 -1.32 10.09 5.27
N TYR A 122 -1.29 8.76 5.38
CA TYR A 122 -0.39 8.07 6.30
C TYR A 122 1.04 7.98 5.77
N LEU A 123 1.21 7.78 4.45
CA LEU A 123 2.54 7.72 3.84
C LEU A 123 3.26 9.06 3.93
N ALA A 124 2.57 10.19 3.71
CA ALA A 124 3.19 11.52 3.85
C ALA A 124 3.81 11.74 5.23
N ARG A 125 3.14 11.27 6.30
CA ARG A 125 3.65 11.32 7.67
C ARG A 125 4.83 10.37 7.88
N LYS A 126 4.74 9.16 7.33
CA LYS A 126 5.80 8.14 7.43
C LYS A 126 7.09 8.57 6.72
N LEU A 127 6.98 9.25 5.58
CA LEU A 127 8.13 9.75 4.82
C LEU A 127 8.88 10.86 5.57
N GLY A 128 8.17 11.67 6.36
CA GLY A 128 8.73 12.83 7.06
C GLY A 128 9.31 13.88 6.09
N SER A 129 10.20 14.73 6.59
CA SER A 129 10.87 15.80 5.81
C SER A 129 12.38 15.62 5.66
N ALA A 130 12.94 14.53 6.19
CA ALA A 130 14.39 14.34 6.27
C ALA A 130 15.07 14.12 4.90
N ARG A 131 14.34 13.57 3.92
CA ARG A 131 14.86 13.28 2.58
C ARG A 131 13.84 13.66 1.52
N PRO A 132 14.30 14.13 0.36
CA PRO A 132 13.48 14.25 -0.82
C PRO A 132 12.70 12.98 -1.17
N VAL A 133 11.56 13.15 -1.83
CA VAL A 133 10.74 12.05 -2.32
C VAL A 133 10.88 11.93 -3.83
N ALA A 134 11.13 10.72 -4.31
CA ALA A 134 11.00 10.37 -5.72
C ALA A 134 9.82 9.41 -5.90
N VAL A 135 9.03 9.57 -6.96
CA VAL A 135 7.94 8.63 -7.28
C VAL A 135 8.35 7.77 -8.46
N TRP A 136 8.53 6.46 -8.24
CA TRP A 136 8.75 5.52 -9.35
C TRP A 136 7.41 5.13 -9.97
N GLY A 137 7.19 5.62 -11.18
CA GLY A 137 5.97 5.45 -11.97
C GLY A 137 5.45 6.79 -12.46
N ALA A 138 5.91 7.25 -13.62
CA ALA A 138 5.43 8.50 -14.21
C ALA A 138 4.06 8.35 -14.93
N GLY A 139 3.43 7.17 -14.85
CA GLY A 139 2.13 6.84 -15.44
C GLY A 139 0.92 7.32 -14.63
N LYS A 140 -0.28 6.83 -14.99
CA LYS A 140 -1.56 7.22 -14.36
C LYS A 140 -1.57 6.95 -12.84
N THR A 141 -1.06 5.79 -12.40
CA THR A 141 -1.00 5.39 -10.99
C THR A 141 -0.12 6.33 -10.16
N GLY A 142 1.17 6.45 -10.49
CA GLY A 142 2.07 7.31 -9.74
C GLY A 142 1.71 8.79 -9.80
N ARG A 143 1.20 9.31 -10.93
CA ARG A 143 0.66 10.70 -10.98
C ARG A 143 -0.58 10.92 -10.11
N ARG A 144 -1.41 9.90 -9.90
CA ARG A 144 -2.55 9.97 -8.97
C ARG A 144 -2.07 9.98 -7.53
N LEU A 145 -1.13 9.10 -7.18
CA LEU A 145 -0.53 9.07 -5.84
C LEU A 145 0.22 10.37 -5.52
N ALA A 146 1.04 10.88 -6.45
CA ALA A 146 1.77 12.13 -6.28
C ALA A 146 0.84 13.33 -6.00
N ARG A 147 -0.33 13.41 -6.66
CA ARG A 147 -1.35 14.43 -6.33
C ARG A 147 -1.96 14.25 -4.94
N ALA A 148 -2.18 13.01 -4.52
CA ALA A 148 -2.70 12.73 -3.18
C ALA A 148 -1.65 13.06 -2.10
N LEU A 149 -0.37 12.75 -2.35
CA LEU A 149 0.75 13.15 -1.48
C LEU A 149 0.89 14.68 -1.41
N ALA A 150 0.74 15.38 -2.54
CA ALA A 150 0.84 16.84 -2.59
C ALA A 150 -0.26 17.53 -1.74
N ARG A 151 -1.47 16.95 -1.69
CA ARG A 151 -2.54 17.40 -0.77
C ARG A 151 -2.17 17.24 0.71
N ASN A 152 -1.19 16.40 1.03
CA ASN A 152 -0.65 16.18 2.36
C ASN A 152 0.75 16.80 2.54
N GLY A 153 1.12 17.78 1.70
CA GLY A 153 2.37 18.52 1.84
C GLY A 153 3.62 17.86 1.25
N VAL A 154 3.50 16.67 0.65
CA VAL A 154 4.65 15.94 0.06
C VAL A 154 4.59 16.01 -1.46
N ARG A 155 5.55 16.72 -2.07
CA ARG A 155 5.70 16.81 -3.52
C ARG A 155 6.96 16.05 -3.95
N PRO A 156 6.89 15.19 -4.97
CA PRO A 156 8.10 14.53 -5.46
C PRO A 156 9.01 15.55 -6.15
N GLU A 157 10.31 15.46 -5.88
CA GLU A 157 11.32 16.22 -6.65
C GLU A 157 11.53 15.66 -8.04
N ARG A 158 11.22 14.37 -8.23
CA ARG A 158 11.36 13.68 -9.51
C ARG A 158 10.43 12.49 -9.61
N PHE A 159 10.06 12.17 -10.84
CA PHE A 159 9.47 10.88 -11.20
C PHE A 159 10.55 9.98 -11.78
N VAL A 160 10.37 8.67 -11.64
CA VAL A 160 11.23 7.66 -12.26
C VAL A 160 10.38 6.80 -13.19
N ASP A 161 10.86 6.53 -14.41
CA ASP A 161 10.19 5.65 -15.38
C ASP A 161 11.25 5.02 -16.28
N ILE A 162 10.95 3.82 -16.81
CA ILE A 162 11.85 3.10 -17.72
C ILE A 162 11.52 3.35 -19.20
N ASP A 163 10.38 3.99 -19.50
CA ASP A 163 9.99 4.30 -20.87
C ASP A 163 10.86 5.44 -21.41
N PRO A 164 11.74 5.20 -22.40
CA PRO A 164 12.66 6.22 -22.93
C PRO A 164 11.89 7.41 -23.53
N ARG A 165 10.64 7.22 -23.95
CA ARG A 165 9.79 8.30 -24.46
C ARG A 165 9.37 9.28 -23.37
N LYS A 166 9.38 8.88 -22.10
CA LYS A 166 9.02 9.74 -20.96
C LYS A 166 10.23 10.38 -20.30
N ILE A 167 11.37 9.70 -20.29
CA ILE A 167 12.61 10.20 -19.66
C ILE A 167 12.99 11.55 -20.28
N GLY A 168 13.34 12.52 -19.43
CA GLY A 168 13.65 13.90 -19.82
C GLY A 168 12.43 14.84 -19.90
N ARG A 169 11.19 14.31 -19.84
CA ARG A 169 9.98 15.15 -19.76
C ARG A 169 9.67 15.58 -18.33
N ILE A 170 8.70 16.47 -18.17
CA ILE A 170 8.18 16.92 -16.88
C ILE A 170 6.82 16.26 -16.58
N ALA A 171 6.62 15.79 -15.35
CA ALA A 171 5.34 15.39 -14.81
C ALA A 171 5.06 16.16 -13.53
N GLN A 172 3.92 16.87 -13.46
CA GLN A 172 3.47 17.59 -12.26
C GLN A 172 4.53 18.56 -11.68
N GLY A 173 5.29 19.21 -12.56
CA GLY A 173 6.34 20.15 -12.18
C GLY A 173 7.69 19.51 -11.82
N ALA A 174 7.82 18.18 -11.90
CA ALA A 174 9.05 17.46 -11.59
C ALA A 174 9.59 16.68 -12.81
N PRO A 175 10.92 16.59 -13.00
CA PRO A 175 11.52 15.82 -14.09
C PRO A 175 11.27 14.32 -13.97
N ILE A 176 11.12 13.66 -15.11
CA ILE A 176 11.10 12.20 -15.22
C ILE A 176 12.52 11.75 -15.55
N VAL A 177 13.12 10.95 -14.67
CA VAL A 177 14.50 10.48 -14.79
C VAL A 177 14.56 8.96 -14.96
N ASP A 178 15.66 8.49 -15.53
CA ASP A 178 16.01 7.07 -15.57
C ASP A 178 16.30 6.53 -14.16
N PRO A 179 15.98 5.25 -13.85
CA PRO A 179 16.30 4.64 -12.56
C PRO A 179 17.75 4.75 -12.13
N SER A 180 18.71 4.78 -13.05
CA SER A 180 20.14 4.96 -12.77
C SER A 180 20.45 6.25 -12.00
N ARG A 181 19.57 7.25 -12.07
CA ARG A 181 19.69 8.53 -11.35
C ARG A 181 19.26 8.47 -9.89
N LEU A 182 18.78 7.33 -9.41
CA LEU A 182 18.51 7.10 -7.99
C LEU A 182 19.79 6.73 -7.24
N SER A 183 20.04 7.40 -6.11
CA SER A 183 21.12 7.04 -5.17
C SER A 183 20.54 6.68 -3.81
N ARG A 184 21.00 5.59 -3.19
CA ARG A 184 20.54 5.19 -1.84
C ARG A 184 20.86 6.30 -0.83
N GLY A 185 19.97 6.51 0.14
CA GLY A 185 20.14 7.56 1.16
C GLY A 185 19.84 8.99 0.69
N ALA A 186 19.95 9.30 -0.61
CA ALA A 186 19.71 10.65 -1.13
C ALA A 186 18.22 11.02 -1.23
N GLN A 187 17.35 10.04 -1.48
CA GLN A 187 15.90 10.21 -1.53
C GLN A 187 15.19 8.95 -1.03
N ILE A 188 13.93 9.11 -0.59
CA ILE A 188 13.02 7.98 -0.40
C ILE A 188 12.24 7.77 -1.69
N VAL A 189 12.18 6.53 -2.16
CA VAL A 189 11.44 6.18 -3.38
C VAL A 189 10.05 5.64 -3.03
N VAL A 190 9.01 6.26 -3.56
CA VAL A 190 7.63 5.75 -3.50
C VAL A 190 7.30 5.06 -4.81
N VAL A 191 7.19 3.73 -4.78
CA VAL A 191 6.90 2.92 -5.97
C VAL A 191 5.39 2.88 -6.19
N ALA A 192 4.95 3.41 -7.33
CA ALA A 192 3.54 3.57 -7.70
C ALA A 192 3.30 3.27 -9.19
N VAL A 193 3.17 1.99 -9.52
CA VAL A 193 3.06 1.46 -10.88
C VAL A 193 1.80 0.61 -11.06
N GLY A 194 1.14 0.72 -12.21
CA GLY A 194 -0.08 -0.05 -12.52
C GLY A 194 0.16 -1.31 -13.37
N ALA A 195 1.37 -1.51 -13.88
CA ALA A 195 1.69 -2.65 -14.73
C ALA A 195 1.87 -3.92 -13.89
N ARG A 196 1.25 -5.02 -14.33
CA ARG A 196 1.37 -6.33 -13.66
C ARG A 196 2.83 -6.76 -13.58
N GLY A 197 3.25 -7.27 -12.42
CA GLY A 197 4.62 -7.73 -12.19
C GLY A 197 5.67 -6.62 -12.01
N ALA A 198 5.36 -5.37 -12.37
CA ALA A 198 6.34 -4.27 -12.31
C ALA A 198 6.86 -4.02 -10.88
N ARG A 199 6.03 -4.20 -9.84
CA ARG A 199 6.47 -4.06 -8.44
C ARG A 199 7.58 -5.06 -8.09
N ALA A 200 7.46 -6.31 -8.51
CA ALA A 200 8.49 -7.33 -8.26
C ALA A 200 9.80 -7.00 -8.97
N LEU A 201 9.74 -6.60 -10.24
CA LEU A 201 10.91 -6.17 -11.02
C LEU A 201 11.59 -4.93 -10.40
N ILE A 202 10.81 -3.97 -9.90
CA ILE A 202 11.36 -2.78 -9.24
C ILE A 202 12.03 -3.14 -7.91
N ARG A 203 11.42 -4.04 -7.12
CA ARG A 203 12.04 -4.55 -5.88
C ARG A 203 13.38 -5.21 -6.18
N GLU A 204 13.43 -6.09 -7.17
CA GLU A 204 14.67 -6.76 -7.61
C GLU A 204 15.73 -5.74 -8.04
N HIS A 205 15.35 -4.77 -8.89
CA HIS A 205 16.25 -3.71 -9.35
C HIS A 205 16.81 -2.86 -8.22
N LEU A 206 15.96 -2.46 -7.26
CA LEU A 206 16.35 -1.66 -6.11
C LEU A 206 17.25 -2.47 -5.16
N ALA A 207 16.90 -3.73 -4.89
CA ALA A 207 17.69 -4.63 -4.05
C ALA A 207 19.08 -4.91 -4.64
N ALA A 208 19.17 -5.14 -5.96
CA ALA A 208 20.45 -5.30 -6.67
C ALA A 208 21.36 -4.07 -6.56
N ARG A 209 20.79 -2.91 -6.25
CA ARG A 209 21.49 -1.63 -6.03
C ARG A 209 21.60 -1.27 -4.55
N GLY A 210 21.32 -2.23 -3.67
CA GLY A 210 21.48 -2.13 -2.23
C GLY A 210 20.41 -1.31 -1.50
N PHE A 211 19.32 -0.90 -2.16
CA PHE A 211 18.20 -0.22 -1.50
C PHE A 211 17.43 -1.21 -0.60
N VAL A 212 16.96 -0.74 0.55
CA VAL A 212 16.18 -1.54 1.50
C VAL A 212 14.73 -1.04 1.55
N GLU A 213 13.76 -1.96 1.41
CA GLU A 213 12.33 -1.63 1.55
C GLU A 213 12.01 -1.20 2.99
N GLY A 214 11.27 -0.11 3.14
CA GLY A 214 11.08 0.62 4.39
C GLY A 214 12.01 1.84 4.46
N PRO A 215 13.30 1.69 4.79
CA PRO A 215 14.20 2.82 4.94
C PRO A 215 14.48 3.58 3.63
N ASP A 216 14.60 2.92 2.49
CA ASP A 216 14.99 3.59 1.23
C ASP A 216 13.82 3.71 0.24
N TYR A 217 12.85 2.80 0.29
CA TYR A 217 11.67 2.85 -0.57
C TYR A 217 10.44 2.17 0.03
N VAL A 218 9.26 2.54 -0.46
CA VAL A 218 7.97 1.94 -0.07
C VAL A 218 7.13 1.69 -1.32
N CYS A 219 6.46 0.54 -1.40
CA CYS A 219 5.49 0.25 -2.45
C CYS A 219 4.08 0.71 -2.06
N ALA A 220 3.41 1.45 -2.95
CA ALA A 220 2.12 2.08 -2.70
C ALA A 220 1.06 1.84 -3.80
N SER A 221 1.22 0.75 -4.57
CA SER A 221 0.30 0.26 -5.60
C SER A 221 0.59 -1.17 -6.03
#